data_AF-A0A944VSW6-F1
#
_entry.id   AF-A0A944VSW6-F1
#
_cell.length_a   1.000
_cell.length_b   1.000
_cell.length_c   1.000
_cell.angle_alpha   90.00
_cell.angle_beta   90.00
_cell.angle_gamma   90.00
#
_symmetry.space_group_name_H-M   'P 1'
#
loop_
_entity.id
_entity.type
_entity.pdbx_description
1 polymer ?
#
loop_
_entity_poly.entity_id
_entity_poly.type
_entity_poly.pdbx_seq_one_letter_code
_entity_poly.pdbx_strand_id
1 'polypeptide(L)'
;FKKVFLKYGLESYLTYYVDDADMDENNPLICPIKGDFTDCPPIMIHVGEDELLLSDSRTLKKVFERDGVLHEYKEWDELWHVFQMESLIPEAKESFKMFGSFLNKYVGVSV
;
A
#
# COMPACT_ATOMS: atom_id res chain seq x y z
N PHE A 1 2.48 -14.43 -3.29
CA PHE A 1 2.38 -14.56 -1.82
C PHE A 1 1.89 -15.94 -1.34
N LYS A 2 0.65 -16.38 -1.63
CA LYS A 2 0.08 -17.67 -1.14
C LYS A 2 0.96 -18.91 -1.34
N LYS A 3 1.69 -19.03 -2.47
CA LYS A 3 2.53 -20.20 -2.78
C LYS A 3 3.70 -20.42 -1.81
N VAL A 4 4.24 -19.38 -1.18
CA VAL A 4 5.37 -19.54 -0.25
C VAL A 4 4.87 -20.05 1.10
N PHE A 5 3.84 -19.41 1.67
CA PHE A 5 3.28 -19.80 2.96
C PHE A 5 2.69 -21.22 2.94
N LEU A 6 1.90 -21.54 1.91
CA LEU A 6 1.32 -22.88 1.73
C LEU A 6 2.39 -23.96 1.52
N LYS A 7 3.49 -23.65 0.83
CA LYS A 7 4.58 -24.61 0.58
C LYS A 7 5.34 -24.98 1.86
N TYR A 8 5.45 -24.05 2.81
CA TYR A 8 6.22 -24.24 4.05
C TYR A 8 5.35 -24.50 5.27
N GLY A 9 4.02 -24.66 5.12
CA GLY A 9 3.10 -24.84 6.24
C GLY A 9 3.13 -23.66 7.23
N LEU A 10 3.51 -22.47 6.74
CA LEU A 10 3.54 -21.27 7.55
C LEU A 10 2.15 -20.65 7.55
N GLU A 11 1.61 -20.45 8.75
CA GLU A 11 0.47 -19.57 8.95
C GLU A 11 0.86 -18.17 8.45
N SER A 12 0.21 -17.72 7.38
CA SER A 12 0.39 -16.36 6.90
C SER A 12 -0.24 -15.38 7.90
N TYR A 13 0.25 -14.15 7.99
CA TYR A 13 -0.39 -13.11 8.82
C TYR A 13 -1.91 -12.97 8.59
N LEU A 14 -2.39 -13.38 7.41
CA LEU A 14 -3.81 -13.41 7.07
C LEU A 14 -4.66 -14.31 8.00
N THR A 15 -4.16 -15.46 8.46
CA THR A 15 -4.94 -16.37 9.35
C THR A 15 -5.06 -15.83 10.78
N TYR A 16 -4.21 -14.87 11.16
CA TYR A 16 -4.39 -14.11 12.40
C TYR A 16 -5.37 -12.94 12.25
N TYR A 17 -5.59 -12.47 11.03
CA TYR A 17 -6.44 -11.31 10.74
C TYR A 17 -7.86 -11.69 10.35
N VAL A 18 -8.05 -12.84 9.71
CA VAL A 18 -9.34 -13.36 9.25
C VAL A 18 -9.46 -14.81 9.69
N ASP A 19 -10.56 -15.11 10.39
CA ASP A 19 -10.89 -16.49 10.72
C ASP A 19 -11.07 -17.33 9.45
N ASP A 20 -10.65 -18.60 9.48
CA ASP A 20 -10.74 -19.50 8.33
C ASP A 20 -12.17 -19.62 7.76
N ALA A 21 -13.18 -19.49 8.64
CA ALA A 21 -14.59 -19.52 8.26
C ALA A 21 -15.02 -18.33 7.38
N ASP A 22 -14.33 -17.18 7.52
CA ASP A 22 -14.62 -15.93 6.82
C ASP A 22 -13.64 -15.66 5.67
N MET A 23 -12.71 -16.59 5.42
CA MET A 23 -11.68 -16.47 4.38
C MET A 23 -12.29 -16.52 2.97
N ASP A 24 -12.55 -15.34 2.40
CA ASP A 24 -12.97 -15.19 1.01
C ASP A 24 -12.02 -14.25 0.26
N GLU A 25 -11.30 -14.78 -0.73
CA GLU A 25 -10.40 -13.99 -1.55
C GLU A 25 -11.12 -12.98 -2.45
N ASN A 26 -12.43 -13.10 -2.65
CA ASN A 26 -13.25 -12.15 -3.41
C ASN A 26 -13.86 -11.06 -2.53
N ASN A 27 -13.78 -11.19 -1.21
CA ASN A 27 -14.28 -10.18 -0.30
C ASN A 27 -13.38 -8.93 -0.37
N PRO A 28 -13.90 -7.76 -0.81
CA PRO A 28 -13.10 -6.55 -0.95
C PRO A 28 -12.60 -5.98 0.38
N LEU A 29 -13.20 -6.37 1.51
CA LEU A 29 -12.72 -5.99 2.84
C LEU A 29 -11.47 -6.79 3.29
N ILE A 30 -11.22 -7.94 2.66
CA ILE A 30 -10.04 -8.78 2.88
C ILE A 30 -8.99 -8.52 1.78
N CYS A 31 -9.44 -8.36 0.54
CA CYS A 31 -8.61 -8.12 -0.64
C CYS A 31 -8.99 -6.78 -1.31
N PRO A 32 -8.52 -5.63 -0.81
CA PRO A 32 -8.95 -4.31 -1.26
C PRO A 32 -8.83 -4.06 -2.76
N ILE A 33 -7.86 -4.68 -3.44
CA ILE A 33 -7.71 -4.56 -4.90
C ILE A 33 -8.94 -5.04 -5.71
N LYS A 34 -9.86 -5.78 -5.09
CA LYS A 34 -11.14 -6.20 -5.68
C LYS A 34 -12.31 -5.27 -5.35
N GLY A 35 -12.09 -4.27 -4.49
CA GLY A 35 -13.07 -3.25 -4.12
C GLY A 35 -13.35 -2.26 -5.24
N ASP A 36 -14.41 -1.48 -5.03
CA ASP A 36 -14.76 -0.29 -5.79
C ASP A 36 -14.22 0.93 -5.04
N PHE A 37 -13.31 1.67 -5.66
CA PHE A 37 -12.74 2.90 -5.10
C PHE A 37 -13.38 4.17 -5.68
N THR A 38 -14.47 4.05 -6.43
CA THR A 38 -15.21 5.23 -6.93
C THR A 38 -15.53 6.16 -5.76
N ASP A 39 -15.38 7.47 -5.98
CA ASP A 39 -15.59 8.54 -4.98
C ASP A 39 -14.66 8.49 -3.74
N CYS A 40 -13.60 7.68 -3.74
CA CYS A 40 -12.58 7.73 -2.70
C CYS A 40 -11.86 9.10 -2.70
N PRO A 41 -11.41 9.57 -1.52
CA PRO A 41 -10.58 10.77 -1.44
C PRO A 41 -9.25 10.55 -2.16
N PRO A 42 -8.47 11.62 -2.43
CA PRO A 42 -7.15 11.48 -3.02
C PRO A 42 -6.27 10.52 -2.20
N ILE A 43 -5.53 9.63 -2.87
CA ILE A 43 -4.68 8.62 -2.21
C ILE A 43 -3.21 8.77 -2.62
N MET A 44 -2.30 8.68 -1.65
CA MET A 44 -0.86 8.65 -1.89
C MET A 44 -0.29 7.26 -1.60
N ILE A 45 0.51 6.71 -2.51
CA ILE A 45 1.21 5.42 -2.34
C ILE A 45 2.71 5.64 -2.46
N HIS A 46 3.45 5.25 -1.42
CA HIS A 46 4.91 5.13 -1.43
C HIS A 46 5.30 3.66 -1.29
N VAL A 47 6.24 3.20 -2.11
CA VAL A 47 6.73 1.82 -2.09
C VAL A 47 8.22 1.77 -2.43
N GLY A 48 8.98 0.91 -1.74
CA GLY A 48 10.38 0.62 -2.12
C GLY A 48 10.44 -0.31 -3.34
N GLU A 49 11.47 -0.18 -4.18
CA GLU A 49 11.66 -1.11 -5.29
C GLU A 49 12.18 -2.49 -4.83
N ASP A 50 12.91 -2.54 -3.72
CA ASP A 50 13.47 -3.76 -3.14
C ASP A 50 12.58 -4.34 -2.03
N GLU A 51 11.27 -4.43 -2.28
CA GLU A 51 10.33 -5.09 -1.36
C GLU A 51 9.33 -6.03 -2.04
N LEU A 52 8.82 -6.98 -1.23
CA LEU A 52 7.90 -8.02 -1.68
C LEU A 52 6.52 -7.50 -2.10
N LEU A 53 6.10 -6.33 -1.61
CA LEU A 53 4.77 -5.75 -1.84
C LEU A 53 4.75 -4.72 -2.98
N LEU A 54 5.85 -4.56 -3.72
CA LEU A 54 5.90 -3.71 -4.91
C LEU A 54 4.83 -4.08 -5.95
N SER A 55 4.60 -5.38 -6.18
CA SER A 55 3.55 -5.84 -7.11
C SER A 55 2.15 -5.42 -6.67
N ASP A 56 1.91 -5.41 -5.36
CA ASP A 56 0.62 -5.07 -4.77
C ASP A 56 0.38 -3.57 -4.92
N SER A 57 1.39 -2.74 -4.63
CA SER A 57 1.35 -1.28 -4.85
C SER A 57 1.11 -0.91 -6.32
N ARG A 58 1.81 -1.57 -7.26
CA ARG A 58 1.59 -1.39 -8.71
C ARG A 58 0.19 -1.84 -9.16
N THR A 59 -0.35 -2.89 -8.54
CA THR A 59 -1.70 -3.37 -8.83
C THR A 59 -2.75 -2.39 -8.31
N LEU A 60 -2.57 -1.88 -7.08
CA LEU A 60 -3.46 -0.90 -6.48
C LEU A 60 -3.49 0.41 -7.28
N LYS A 61 -2.33 0.87 -7.78
CA LYS A 61 -2.26 1.99 -8.72
C LYS A 61 -3.17 1.79 -9.94
N LYS A 62 -3.12 0.61 -10.58
CA LYS A 62 -4.00 0.30 -11.73
C LYS A 62 -5.48 0.27 -11.36
N VAL A 63 -5.81 -0.16 -10.14
CA VAL A 63 -7.19 -0.11 -9.62
C VAL A 63 -7.64 1.34 -9.45
N PHE A 64 -6.78 2.22 -8.93
CA PHE A 64 -7.08 3.65 -8.83
C PHE A 64 -7.27 4.31 -10.19
N GLU A 65 -6.44 3.94 -11.18
CA GLU A 65 -6.60 4.38 -12.57
C GLU A 65 -7.93 3.89 -13.17
N ARG A 66 -8.31 2.63 -12.90
CA ARG A 66 -9.59 2.04 -13.35
C ARG A 66 -10.79 2.80 -12.79
N ASP A 67 -10.74 3.16 -11.51
CA ASP A 67 -11.87 3.79 -10.78
C ASP A 67 -11.83 5.33 -10.83
N GLY A 68 -10.87 5.91 -11.54
CA GLY A 68 -10.75 7.37 -11.66
C GLY A 68 -10.34 8.08 -10.37
N VAL A 69 -9.69 7.37 -9.44
CA VAL A 69 -9.24 7.92 -8.16
C VAL A 69 -8.04 8.85 -8.39
N LEU A 70 -8.11 10.06 -7.85
CA LEU A 70 -6.96 10.96 -7.82
C LEU A 70 -5.88 10.36 -6.94
N HIS A 71 -4.69 10.13 -7.50
CA HIS A 71 -3.63 9.50 -6.74
C HIS A 71 -2.24 10.05 -7.07
N GLU A 72 -1.35 9.97 -6.08
CA GLU A 72 0.08 10.22 -6.22
C GLU A 72 0.83 8.91 -5.89
N TYR A 73 1.78 8.53 -6.74
CA TYR A 73 2.46 7.24 -6.64
C TYR A 73 3.97 7.42 -6.77
N LYS A 74 4.73 6.89 -5.81
CA LYS A 74 6.19 6.98 -5.77
C LYS A 74 6.82 5.61 -5.45
N GLU A 75 7.58 5.10 -6.41
CA GLU A 75 8.53 4.02 -6.19
C GLU A 75 9.89 4.62 -5.79
N TRP A 76 10.51 4.02 -4.79
CA TRP A 76 11.79 4.44 -4.24
C TRP A 76 12.86 3.40 -4.55
N ASP A 77 13.76 3.77 -5.46
CA ASP A 77 14.86 2.94 -5.95
C ASP A 77 15.68 2.38 -4.79
N GLU A 78 15.96 1.07 -4.82
CA GLU A 78 16.82 0.35 -3.86
C GLU A 78 16.38 0.39 -2.38
N LEU A 79 15.16 0.86 -2.09
CA LEU A 79 14.65 0.92 -0.71
C LEU A 79 13.80 -0.31 -0.36
N TRP A 80 13.88 -0.71 0.90
CA TRP A 80 13.18 -1.85 1.48
C TRP A 80 11.83 -1.46 2.11
N HIS A 81 11.16 -2.46 2.67
CA HIS A 81 9.85 -2.33 3.28
C HIS A 81 9.83 -1.31 4.43
N VAL A 82 8.98 -0.29 4.31
CA VAL A 82 8.76 0.77 5.32
C VAL A 82 10.07 1.48 5.71
N PHE A 83 10.94 1.76 4.73
CA PHE A 83 12.19 2.52 4.93
C PHE A 83 11.99 3.86 5.65
N GLN A 84 10.78 4.42 5.64
CA GLN A 84 10.42 5.66 6.34
C GLN A 84 10.69 5.58 7.86
N MET A 85 10.72 4.38 8.44
CA MET A 85 11.10 4.21 9.86
C MET A 85 12.58 4.54 10.12
N GLU A 86 13.44 4.45 9.10
CA GLU A 86 14.85 4.84 9.22
C GLU A 86 15.02 6.36 9.06
N SER A 87 14.63 7.11 10.09
CA SER A 87 14.64 8.59 10.12
C SER A 87 15.98 9.27 9.77
N LEU A 88 17.08 8.53 9.74
CA LEU A 88 18.41 9.06 9.46
C LEU A 88 18.70 9.21 7.96
N ILE A 89 18.08 8.41 7.10
CA ILE A 89 18.34 8.44 5.65
C ILE A 89 17.61 9.61 4.98
N PRO A 90 18.19 10.24 3.93
CA PRO A 90 17.57 11.37 3.26
C PRO A 90 16.22 11.04 2.62
N GLU A 91 16.06 9.83 2.11
CA GLU A 91 14.85 9.33 1.44
C GLU A 91 13.66 9.28 2.41
N ALA A 92 13.89 8.85 3.66
CA ALA A 92 12.85 8.86 4.69
C ALA A 92 12.36 10.29 4.96
N LYS A 93 13.28 11.26 5.07
CA LYS A 93 12.94 12.68 5.27
C LYS A 93 12.19 13.26 4.07
N GLU A 94 12.58 12.90 2.85
CA GLU A 94 11.89 13.31 1.63
C GLU A 94 10.48 12.72 1.56
N SER A 95 10.33 11.42 1.87
CA SER A 95 9.05 10.71 1.94
C SER A 95 8.06 11.42 2.88
N PHE A 96 8.50 11.82 4.08
CA PHE A 96 7.67 12.60 5.01
C PHE A 96 7.34 14.02 4.51
N LYS A 97 8.26 14.71 3.83
CA LYS A 97 7.96 16.02 3.22
C LYS A 97 6.89 15.91 2.14
N MET A 98 6.92 14.84 1.34
CA MET A 98 5.89 14.57 0.35
C MET A 98 4.54 14.29 1.02
N PHE A 99 4.51 13.50 2.10
CA PHE A 99 3.28 13.31 2.90
C PHE A 99 2.71 14.62 3.44
N GLY A 100 3.55 15.49 4.03
CA GLY A 100 3.11 16.80 4.50
C GLY A 100 2.53 17.64 3.37
N SER A 101 3.22 17.69 2.22
CA SER A 101 2.74 18.42 1.04
C SER A 101 1.40 17.90 0.51
N PHE A 102 1.22 16.58 0.51
CA PHE A 102 -0.02 15.93 0.11
C PHE A 102 -1.19 16.28 1.03
N LEU A 103 -0.97 16.22 2.35
CA LEU A 103 -1.98 16.61 3.34
C LEU A 103 -2.33 18.10 3.22
N ASN A 104 -1.33 18.97 3.06
CA ASN A 104 -1.55 20.40 2.90
C ASN A 104 -2.38 20.71 1.64
N LYS A 105 -2.16 19.95 0.56
CA LYS A 105 -2.88 20.09 -0.71
C LYS A 105 -4.35 19.67 -0.65
N TYR A 106 -4.67 18.57 0.03
CA TYR A 106 -6.02 17.97 -0.05
C TYR A 106 -6.86 18.06 1.23
N VAL A 107 -6.22 18.22 2.39
CA VAL A 107 -6.90 18.31 3.70
C VAL A 107 -6.94 19.76 4.21
N GLY A 108 -6.11 20.65 3.67
CA GLY A 108 -6.08 22.06 4.06
C GLY A 108 -5.50 22.31 5.45
N VAL A 109 -4.72 21.36 5.96
CA VAL A 109 -3.90 21.53 7.18
C VAL A 109 -2.56 22.14 6.81
N SER A 110 -1.84 22.69 7.79
CA SER A 110 -0.45 23.14 7.62
C SER A 110 0.43 22.26 8.50
N VAL A 111 0.91 21.17 7.92
CA VAL A 111 1.82 20.19 8.53
C VAL A 111 3.20 20.32 7.92
#